data_AF-A0AA48RGK2-F1
#
_entry.id   AF-A0AA48RGK2-F1
#
_cell.length_a   1.000
_cell.length_b   1.000
_cell.length_c   1.000
_cell.angle_alpha   90.00
_cell.angle_beta   90.00
_cell.angle_gamma   90.00
#
_symmetry.space_group_name_H-M   'P 1'
#
loop_
_entity.id
_entity.type
_entity.pdbx_description
1 polymer ?
#
loop_
_entity_poly.entity_id
_entity_poly.type
_entity_poly.pdbx_seq_one_letter_code
_entity_poly.pdbx_strand_id
1 'polypeptide(L)'
;MASHMPEMITDRIGYFPGSVNIGLVLGKSGAILIDSGLDTQTAKKIKKGLEALPQPLSAIVQTHAHADHFGGNAYLLTCWPEAVVYAPPLEEAIIRYPLLEPIYLGMGAQPLAELCNKFLLAEASRVDRLLPVDGGLDIDGVRFEVIALPGHSWQQVGLVCDGICFAADSFFGEETLKKHKLPFLVDAHETLRSLVKLLESGYRGYLPGHGPYTTAPEAILTKNIHWHRRLYDVIEELLAEERTLEQTLALLCERLQISIENATSYVLYRTALMGYLIGLMKEERVGYRFAANQWLWSRKVSDQR
;
A
#
# COMPACT_ATOMS: atom_id res chain seq x y z
N MET A 1 14.57 22.00 11.26
CA MET A 1 14.69 21.76 9.81
C MET A 1 14.77 20.27 9.62
N ALA A 2 13.85 19.65 8.88
CA ALA A 2 13.95 18.22 8.61
C ALA A 2 15.24 17.96 7.83
N SER A 3 16.05 17.01 8.32
CA SER A 3 17.23 16.54 7.58
C SER A 3 16.76 15.98 6.25
N HIS A 4 17.41 16.37 5.15
CA HIS A 4 17.17 15.76 3.83
C HIS A 4 18.00 14.47 3.67
N MET A 5 18.76 14.09 4.71
CA MET A 5 19.56 12.88 4.75
C MET A 5 18.68 11.69 5.14
N PRO A 6 19.01 10.48 4.63
CA PRO A 6 18.37 9.27 5.10
C PRO A 6 18.70 9.01 6.57
N GLU A 7 17.75 8.42 7.29
CA GLU A 7 18.00 7.79 8.58
C GLU A 7 18.58 6.40 8.34
N MET A 8 19.82 6.19 8.79
CA MET A 8 20.51 4.91 8.60
C MET A 8 20.15 3.94 9.74
N ILE A 9 19.71 2.74 9.37
CA ILE A 9 19.44 1.60 10.27
C ILE A 9 20.73 0.80 10.48
N THR A 10 21.52 0.65 9.42
CA THR A 10 22.86 0.06 9.40
C THR A 10 23.77 0.89 8.51
N ASP A 11 25.04 0.51 8.35
CA ASP A 11 25.97 1.20 7.43
C ASP A 11 25.53 1.16 5.97
N ARG A 12 24.63 0.24 5.59
CA ARG A 12 24.15 0.07 4.21
C ARG A 12 22.64 0.17 4.02
N ILE A 13 21.85 0.13 5.08
CA ILE A 13 20.38 0.14 5.02
C ILE A 13 19.90 1.39 5.74
N GLY A 14 19.06 2.18 5.10
CA GLY A 14 18.41 3.34 5.68
C GLY A 14 17.07 3.62 5.02
N TYR A 15 16.50 4.78 5.30
CA TYR A 15 15.30 5.26 4.64
C TYR A 15 15.18 6.78 4.74
N PHE A 16 14.43 7.38 3.84
CA PHE A 16 14.01 8.78 3.94
C PHE A 16 12.68 8.84 4.69
N PRO A 17 12.63 9.37 5.92
CA PRO A 17 11.39 9.50 6.66
C PRO A 17 10.48 10.55 6.00
N GLY A 18 9.19 10.26 5.96
CA GLY A 18 8.20 11.14 5.32
C GLY A 18 6.78 10.80 5.72
N SER A 19 5.81 11.34 4.96
CA SER A 19 4.45 10.81 5.02
C SER A 19 4.43 9.35 4.61
N VAL A 20 5.25 9.01 3.60
CA VAL A 20 5.64 7.65 3.20
C VAL A 20 7.14 7.53 3.40
N ASN A 21 7.58 6.43 4.01
CA ASN A 21 8.99 6.10 4.15
C ASN A 21 9.51 5.53 2.84
N ILE A 22 10.63 6.08 2.37
CA ILE A 22 11.29 5.62 1.14
C ILE A 22 12.55 4.87 1.53
N GLY A 23 12.59 3.56 1.26
CA GLY A 23 13.72 2.72 1.66
C GLY A 23 14.97 3.02 0.86
N LEU A 24 16.13 2.78 1.47
CA LEU A 24 17.44 2.97 0.87
C LEU A 24 18.34 1.78 1.21
N VAL A 25 18.95 1.20 0.19
CA VAL A 25 19.98 0.16 0.34
C VAL A 25 21.19 0.52 -0.50
N LEU A 26 22.39 0.52 0.10
CA LEU A 26 23.66 0.73 -0.60
C LEU A 26 24.15 -0.60 -1.19
N GLY A 27 24.28 -0.62 -2.51
CA GLY A 27 24.81 -1.71 -3.30
C GLY A 27 26.32 -1.63 -3.50
N LYS A 28 26.83 -2.45 -4.43
CA LYS A 28 28.25 -2.47 -4.76
C LYS A 28 28.69 -1.22 -5.52
N SER A 29 27.86 -0.72 -6.42
CA SER A 29 28.17 0.41 -7.29
C SER A 29 27.20 1.59 -7.14
N GLY A 30 26.01 1.37 -6.56
CA GLY A 30 24.96 2.38 -6.48
C GLY A 30 24.01 2.24 -5.30
N ALA A 31 23.29 3.33 -5.01
CA ALA A 31 22.13 3.30 -4.14
C ALA A 31 20.93 2.63 -4.85
N ILE A 32 20.18 1.85 -4.10
CA ILE A 32 18.92 1.21 -4.49
C ILE A 32 17.83 1.87 -3.64
N LEU A 33 16.86 2.49 -4.29
CA LEU A 33 15.72 3.12 -3.64
C LEU A 33 14.54 2.14 -3.63
N ILE A 34 13.83 2.05 -2.53
CA ILE A 34 12.57 1.30 -2.42
C ILE A 34 11.46 2.33 -2.30
N ASP A 35 10.61 2.37 -3.33
CA ASP A 35 9.65 3.45 -3.62
C ASP A 35 10.34 4.81 -3.90
N SER A 36 9.59 5.88 -4.16
CA SER A 36 10.12 7.19 -4.60
C SER A 36 9.29 8.40 -4.16
N GLY A 37 8.21 8.19 -3.42
CA GLY A 37 7.37 9.27 -2.88
C GLY A 37 6.30 9.75 -3.86
N LEU A 38 5.47 10.69 -3.39
CA LEU A 38 4.25 11.15 -4.05
C LEU A 38 4.45 11.95 -5.34
N ASP A 39 5.46 12.81 -5.37
CA ASP A 39 5.57 13.80 -6.42
C ASP A 39 6.99 14.32 -6.58
N THR A 40 7.18 15.17 -7.60
CA THR A 40 8.43 15.87 -7.87
C THR A 40 8.96 16.64 -6.65
N GLN A 41 8.09 17.18 -5.79
CA GLN A 41 8.54 17.94 -4.62
C GLN A 41 9.18 17.01 -3.58
N THR A 42 8.57 15.85 -3.37
CA THR A 42 9.12 14.80 -2.51
C THR A 42 10.41 14.22 -3.10
N ALA A 43 10.39 13.92 -4.40
CA ALA A 43 11.55 13.42 -5.14
C ALA A 43 12.75 14.37 -5.12
N LYS A 44 12.54 15.69 -5.18
CA LYS A 44 13.60 16.70 -5.01
C LYS A 44 14.29 16.64 -3.65
N LYS A 45 13.58 16.27 -2.59
CA LYS A 45 14.17 16.11 -1.25
C LYS A 45 14.99 14.83 -1.18
N ILE A 46 14.46 13.73 -1.70
CA ILE A 46 15.15 12.45 -1.82
C ILE A 46 16.44 12.61 -2.64
N LYS A 47 16.35 13.29 -3.79
CA LYS A 47 17.50 13.63 -4.65
C LYS A 47 18.65 14.28 -3.86
N LYS A 48 18.36 15.30 -3.04
CA LYS A 48 19.39 15.99 -2.25
C LYS A 48 20.09 15.04 -1.28
N GLY A 49 19.34 14.12 -0.68
CA GLY A 49 19.92 13.10 0.19
C GLY A 49 20.75 12.07 -0.57
N LEU A 50 20.28 11.62 -1.74
CA LEU A 50 21.02 10.73 -2.64
C LEU A 50 22.32 11.37 -3.13
N GLU A 51 22.33 12.66 -3.48
CA GLU A 51 23.55 13.38 -3.90
C GLU A 51 24.59 13.54 -2.79
N ALA A 52 24.18 13.42 -1.53
CA ALA A 52 25.09 13.43 -0.38
C ALA A 52 25.68 12.04 -0.09
N LEU A 53 25.20 10.98 -0.74
CA LEU A 53 25.75 9.63 -0.65
C LEU A 53 26.95 9.48 -1.60
N PRO A 54 27.90 8.58 -1.29
CA PRO A 54 29.08 8.37 -2.12
C PRO A 54 28.77 7.67 -3.45
N GLN A 55 27.57 7.11 -3.62
CA GLN A 55 27.18 6.28 -4.75
C GLN A 55 25.96 6.89 -5.47
N PRO A 56 25.91 6.85 -6.81
CA PRO A 56 24.75 7.32 -7.58
C PRO A 56 23.54 6.39 -7.40
N LEU A 57 22.34 6.86 -7.75
CA LEU A 57 21.17 6.00 -7.82
C LEU A 57 21.34 5.00 -8.98
N SER A 58 21.23 3.71 -8.70
CA SER A 58 21.37 2.62 -9.67
C SER A 58 20.07 1.87 -9.93
N ALA A 59 19.15 1.85 -8.96
CA ALA A 59 17.87 1.17 -9.10
C ALA A 59 16.78 1.83 -8.26
N ILE A 60 15.54 1.71 -8.74
CA ILE A 60 14.32 2.01 -7.98
C ILE A 60 13.47 0.75 -7.99
N VAL A 61 13.09 0.25 -6.81
CA VAL A 61 12.24 -0.92 -6.66
C VAL A 61 10.91 -0.49 -6.08
N GLN A 62 9.84 -0.70 -6.83
CA GLN A 62 8.48 -0.35 -6.43
C GLN A 62 7.84 -1.49 -5.67
N THR A 63 7.29 -1.19 -4.50
CA THR A 63 6.53 -2.16 -3.71
C THR A 63 5.14 -2.38 -4.29
N HIS A 64 4.51 -1.29 -4.77
CA HIS A 64 3.23 -1.28 -5.48
C HIS A 64 2.99 0.06 -6.20
N ALA A 65 1.84 0.21 -6.86
CA ALA A 65 1.56 1.30 -7.79
C ALA A 65 0.68 2.44 -7.23
N HIS A 66 0.59 2.65 -5.91
CA HIS A 66 -0.05 3.88 -5.42
C HIS A 66 0.87 5.09 -5.61
N ALA A 67 0.27 6.25 -5.90
CA ALA A 67 0.99 7.44 -6.35
C ALA A 67 2.07 7.91 -5.36
N ASP A 68 1.87 7.71 -4.07
CA ASP A 68 2.83 8.02 -3.00
C ASP A 68 4.04 7.07 -2.91
N HIS A 69 4.02 5.97 -3.65
CA HIS A 69 5.14 5.03 -3.76
C HIS A 69 5.94 5.21 -5.05
N PHE A 70 5.31 5.57 -6.18
CA PHE A 70 6.03 5.68 -7.46
C PHE A 70 6.04 7.08 -8.10
N GLY A 71 5.29 8.04 -7.58
CA GLY A 71 5.09 9.35 -8.19
C GLY A 71 6.35 10.22 -8.29
N GLY A 72 7.40 9.88 -7.54
CA GLY A 72 8.71 10.50 -7.65
C GLY A 72 9.58 9.96 -8.79
N ASN A 73 9.22 8.83 -9.40
CA ASN A 73 10.07 8.14 -10.38
C ASN A 73 10.41 9.03 -11.57
N ALA A 74 9.39 9.64 -12.19
CA ALA A 74 9.57 10.42 -13.41
C ALA A 74 10.65 11.50 -13.22
N TYR A 75 10.60 12.23 -12.11
CA TYR A 75 11.60 13.23 -11.76
C TYR A 75 12.98 12.61 -11.48
N LEU A 76 13.07 11.57 -10.63
CA LEU A 76 14.36 10.95 -10.29
C LEU A 76 15.07 10.40 -11.54
N LEU A 77 14.34 9.83 -12.48
CA LEU A 77 14.89 9.28 -13.72
C LEU A 77 15.39 10.35 -14.69
N THR A 78 14.94 11.61 -14.58
CA THR A 78 15.59 12.73 -15.30
C THR A 78 16.99 13.04 -14.76
N CYS A 79 17.24 12.74 -13.47
CA CYS A 79 18.51 12.99 -12.80
C CYS A 79 19.46 11.79 -12.91
N TRP A 80 18.90 10.58 -12.91
CA TRP A 80 19.62 9.32 -13.06
C TRP A 80 18.98 8.45 -14.16
N PRO A 81 19.21 8.77 -15.44
CA PRO A 81 18.57 8.09 -16.55
C PRO A 81 18.94 6.61 -16.66
N GLU A 82 20.11 6.21 -16.15
CA GLU A 82 20.58 4.82 -16.17
C GLU A 82 20.03 3.96 -15.01
N ALA A 83 19.30 4.55 -14.07
CA ALA A 83 18.73 3.78 -12.96
C ALA A 83 17.68 2.78 -13.46
N VAL A 84 17.77 1.52 -13.03
CA VAL A 84 16.86 0.45 -13.45
C VAL A 84 15.63 0.42 -12.56
N VAL A 85 14.43 0.48 -13.15
CA VAL A 85 13.17 0.41 -12.40
C VAL A 85 12.62 -1.01 -12.37
N TYR A 86 12.27 -1.48 -11.17
CA TYR A 86 11.64 -2.77 -10.91
C TYR A 86 10.24 -2.56 -10.35
N ALA A 87 9.26 -3.33 -10.82
CA ALA A 87 7.91 -3.34 -10.24
C ALA A 87 7.23 -4.71 -10.43
N PRO A 88 6.33 -5.14 -9.51
CA PRO A 88 5.56 -6.36 -9.68
C PRO A 88 4.69 -6.31 -10.94
N PRO A 89 4.37 -7.44 -11.60
CA PRO A 89 3.73 -7.45 -12.92
C PRO A 89 2.43 -6.65 -13.04
N LEU A 90 1.53 -6.73 -12.05
CA LEU A 90 0.26 -6.00 -12.10
C LEU A 90 0.42 -4.52 -11.74
N GLU A 91 1.32 -4.23 -10.79
CA GLU A 91 1.66 -2.88 -10.37
C GLU A 91 2.38 -2.11 -11.49
N GLU A 92 3.22 -2.82 -12.27
CA GLU A 92 3.93 -2.30 -13.44
C GLU A 92 2.98 -1.69 -14.48
N ALA A 93 1.84 -2.33 -14.73
CA ALA A 93 0.87 -1.86 -15.69
C ALA A 93 0.31 -0.48 -15.29
N ILE A 94 0.01 -0.29 -14.00
CA ILE A 94 -0.46 1.00 -13.46
C ILE A 94 0.67 2.03 -13.49
N ILE A 95 1.90 1.66 -13.13
CA ILE A 95 3.04 2.59 -13.15
C ILE A 95 3.31 3.14 -14.56
N ARG A 96 3.22 2.29 -15.60
CA ARG A 96 3.35 2.71 -17.00
C ARG A 96 2.16 3.49 -17.51
N TYR A 97 0.96 3.12 -17.07
CA TYR A 97 -0.30 3.73 -17.48
C TYR A 97 -1.11 4.19 -16.26
N PRO A 98 -0.68 5.27 -15.55
CA PRO A 98 -1.30 5.66 -14.28
C PRO A 98 -2.78 6.01 -14.36
N LEU A 99 -3.30 6.29 -15.56
CA LEU A 99 -4.72 6.49 -15.80
C LEU A 99 -5.56 5.25 -15.44
N LEU A 100 -4.97 4.05 -15.41
CA LEU A 100 -5.67 2.83 -14.98
C LEU A 100 -6.22 2.96 -13.56
N GLU A 101 -5.48 3.60 -12.65
CA GLU A 101 -5.86 3.80 -11.24
C GLU A 101 -7.23 4.52 -11.11
N PRO A 102 -7.41 5.75 -11.61
CA PRO A 102 -8.70 6.43 -11.54
C PRO A 102 -9.76 5.77 -12.43
N ILE A 103 -9.40 5.03 -13.50
CA ILE A 103 -10.37 4.26 -14.31
C ILE A 103 -11.00 3.17 -13.46
N TYR A 104 -10.21 2.32 -12.80
CA TYR A 104 -10.79 1.20 -12.05
C TYR A 104 -11.45 1.68 -10.75
N LEU A 105 -10.92 2.72 -10.09
CA LEU A 105 -11.61 3.42 -9.00
C LEU A 105 -12.91 4.09 -9.49
N GLY A 106 -12.99 4.45 -10.78
CA GLY A 106 -14.19 4.94 -11.45
C GLY A 106 -15.15 3.87 -11.96
N MET A 107 -14.97 2.59 -11.56
CA MET A 107 -15.75 1.43 -12.05
C MET A 107 -15.66 1.25 -13.58
N GLY A 108 -14.53 1.61 -14.19
CA GLY A 108 -14.26 1.44 -15.62
C GLY A 108 -14.81 2.55 -16.51
N ALA A 109 -15.50 3.55 -15.94
CA ALA A 109 -15.94 4.73 -16.68
C ALA A 109 -14.79 5.73 -16.91
N GLN A 110 -15.01 6.71 -17.79
CA GLN A 110 -14.13 7.87 -17.89
C GLN A 110 -14.02 8.55 -16.51
N PRO A 111 -12.81 8.72 -15.94
CA PRO A 111 -12.67 9.30 -14.62
C PRO A 111 -13.19 10.73 -14.55
N LEU A 112 -13.86 11.06 -13.44
CA LEU A 112 -14.18 12.44 -13.10
C LEU A 112 -12.88 13.25 -12.98
N ALA A 113 -12.94 14.54 -13.31
CA ALA A 113 -11.78 15.42 -13.17
C ALA A 113 -11.19 15.42 -11.75
N GLU A 114 -12.04 15.28 -10.73
CA GLU A 114 -11.63 15.15 -9.32
C GLU A 114 -10.78 13.90 -9.04
N LEU A 115 -10.92 12.82 -9.82
CA LEU A 115 -10.12 11.60 -9.67
C LEU A 115 -8.77 11.71 -10.39
N CYS A 116 -8.60 12.68 -11.28
CA CYS A 116 -7.34 12.95 -12.00
C CYS A 116 -6.43 13.89 -11.21
N ASN A 117 -6.26 13.65 -9.92
CA ASN A 117 -5.41 14.44 -9.03
C ASN A 117 -4.12 13.68 -8.68
N LYS A 118 -3.11 14.36 -8.12
CA LYS A 118 -1.80 13.76 -7.85
C LYS A 118 -1.78 12.56 -6.89
N PHE A 119 -2.83 12.33 -6.11
CA PHE A 119 -2.94 11.18 -5.20
C PHE A 119 -3.41 9.90 -5.90
N LEU A 120 -4.14 10.03 -7.02
CA LEU A 120 -4.68 8.90 -7.79
C LEU A 120 -4.08 8.81 -9.19
N LEU A 121 -3.46 9.88 -9.69
CA LEU A 121 -2.87 9.98 -11.02
C LEU A 121 -1.47 10.57 -10.91
N ALA A 122 -0.50 9.71 -10.61
CA ALA A 122 0.91 10.06 -10.65
C ALA A 122 1.42 10.19 -12.10
N GLU A 123 2.61 10.78 -12.26
CA GLU A 123 3.29 10.85 -13.55
C GLU A 123 3.74 9.46 -13.99
N ALA A 124 3.53 9.13 -15.27
CA ALA A 124 3.90 7.83 -15.82
C ALA A 124 5.40 7.57 -15.67
N SER A 125 5.75 6.33 -15.39
CA SER A 125 7.14 5.91 -15.29
C SER A 125 7.40 4.65 -16.09
N ARG A 126 8.62 4.54 -16.63
CA ARG A 126 9.06 3.28 -17.23
C ARG A 126 9.30 2.25 -16.12
N VAL A 127 9.15 0.98 -16.48
CA VAL A 127 9.65 -0.14 -15.68
C VAL A 127 10.59 -0.93 -16.59
N ASP A 128 11.77 -1.30 -16.12
CA ASP A 128 12.82 -1.90 -16.95
C ASP A 128 12.90 -3.42 -16.72
N ARG A 129 12.46 -3.86 -15.53
CA ARG A 129 12.49 -5.25 -15.09
C ARG A 129 11.21 -5.55 -14.30
N LEU A 130 10.63 -6.73 -14.53
CA LEU A 130 9.57 -7.23 -13.65
C LEU A 130 10.19 -7.71 -12.35
N LEU A 131 9.63 -7.27 -11.24
CA LEU A 131 9.94 -7.75 -9.90
C LEU A 131 9.15 -9.03 -9.65
N PRO A 132 9.77 -10.15 -9.20
CA PRO A 132 9.01 -11.32 -8.81
C PRO A 132 8.13 -10.99 -7.59
N VAL A 133 7.02 -11.70 -7.42
CA VAL A 133 6.11 -11.49 -6.27
C VAL A 133 6.55 -12.24 -5.01
N ASP A 134 7.48 -13.19 -5.17
CA ASP A 134 8.11 -13.96 -4.09
C ASP A 134 9.53 -14.41 -4.48
N GLY A 135 10.30 -14.89 -3.49
CA GLY A 135 11.60 -15.52 -3.73
C GLY A 135 12.78 -14.56 -3.62
N GLY A 136 13.84 -14.81 -4.38
CA GLY A 136 15.10 -14.05 -4.29
C GLY A 136 15.36 -13.17 -5.50
N LEU A 137 15.94 -12.00 -5.28
CA LEU A 137 16.38 -11.09 -6.33
C LEU A 137 17.74 -10.47 -5.98
N ASP A 138 18.67 -10.46 -6.92
CA ASP A 138 19.94 -9.75 -6.79
C ASP A 138 19.92 -8.43 -7.57
N ILE A 139 20.14 -7.32 -6.87
CA ILE A 139 20.27 -5.98 -7.45
C ILE A 139 21.59 -5.38 -6.98
N ASP A 140 22.45 -4.99 -7.93
CA ASP A 140 23.76 -4.37 -7.66
C ASP A 140 24.61 -5.12 -6.59
N GLY A 141 24.57 -6.46 -6.66
CA GLY A 141 25.28 -7.34 -5.74
C GLY A 141 24.70 -7.43 -4.32
N VAL A 142 23.46 -6.95 -4.12
CA VAL A 142 22.67 -7.11 -2.90
C VAL A 142 21.57 -8.13 -3.15
N ARG A 143 21.51 -9.14 -2.29
CA ARG A 143 20.43 -10.13 -2.32
C ARG A 143 19.25 -9.63 -1.49
N PHE A 144 18.12 -9.50 -2.16
CA PHE A 144 16.82 -9.29 -1.55
C PHE A 144 16.05 -10.60 -1.50
N GLU A 145 15.31 -10.79 -0.41
CA GLU A 145 14.15 -11.67 -0.39
C GLU A 145 12.91 -10.81 -0.67
N VAL A 146 12.12 -11.23 -1.65
CA VAL A 146 10.85 -10.62 -1.99
C VAL A 146 9.74 -11.45 -1.36
N ILE A 147 8.83 -10.81 -0.64
CA ILE A 147 7.72 -11.48 0.02
C ILE A 147 6.39 -10.90 -0.48
N ALA A 148 5.49 -11.78 -0.91
CA ALA A 148 4.14 -11.36 -1.29
C ALA A 148 3.39 -10.85 -0.05
N LEU A 149 2.91 -9.61 -0.09
CA LEU A 149 2.11 -8.99 0.95
C LEU A 149 0.81 -8.36 0.40
N PRO A 150 -0.01 -9.11 -0.35
CA PRO A 150 -1.22 -8.59 -0.97
C PRO A 150 -2.26 -8.15 0.07
N GLY A 151 -3.25 -7.38 -0.42
CA GLY A 151 -4.43 -6.99 0.33
C GLY A 151 -4.65 -5.49 0.30
N HIS A 152 -3.60 -4.70 0.59
CA HIS A 152 -3.65 -3.24 0.40
C HIS A 152 -3.75 -2.87 -1.08
N SER A 153 -2.82 -3.39 -1.88
CA SER A 153 -2.88 -3.46 -3.34
C SER A 153 -2.75 -4.92 -3.80
N TRP A 154 -2.84 -5.14 -5.11
CA TRP A 154 -3.03 -6.48 -5.68
C TRP A 154 -1.78 -7.36 -5.59
N GLN A 155 -0.65 -6.85 -6.07
CA GLN A 155 0.64 -7.56 -6.07
C GLN A 155 1.68 -6.80 -5.26
N GLN A 156 1.24 -6.17 -4.16
CA GLN A 156 2.15 -5.58 -3.19
C GLN A 156 3.18 -6.60 -2.72
N VAL A 157 4.43 -6.17 -2.67
CA VAL A 157 5.52 -6.94 -2.10
C VAL A 157 6.21 -6.18 -0.97
N GLY A 158 6.70 -6.95 0.00
CA GLY A 158 7.76 -6.51 0.89
C GLY A 158 9.13 -6.91 0.35
N LEU A 159 10.14 -6.13 0.71
CA LEU A 159 11.55 -6.41 0.38
C LEU A 159 12.33 -6.60 1.67
N VAL A 160 13.13 -7.66 1.75
CA VAL A 160 13.96 -7.96 2.91
C VAL A 160 15.42 -7.98 2.49
N CYS A 161 16.24 -7.19 3.18
CA CYS A 161 17.68 -7.16 3.01
C CYS A 161 18.34 -7.18 4.38
N ASP A 162 19.30 -8.08 4.60
CA ASP A 162 19.99 -8.29 5.88
C ASP A 162 19.04 -8.31 7.08
N GLY A 163 17.91 -9.00 6.96
CA GLY A 163 16.90 -9.14 8.01
C GLY A 163 16.14 -7.84 8.36
N ILE A 164 16.21 -6.80 7.53
CA ILE A 164 15.34 -5.61 7.61
C ILE A 164 14.27 -5.72 6.53
N CYS A 165 13.00 -5.70 6.95
CA CYS A 165 11.84 -5.80 6.09
C CYS A 165 11.25 -4.42 5.78
N PHE A 166 11.32 -4.02 4.52
CA PHE A 166 10.54 -2.91 3.96
C PHE A 166 9.15 -3.46 3.65
N ALA A 167 8.20 -3.19 4.54
CA ALA A 167 6.90 -3.86 4.57
C ALA A 167 5.81 -3.15 3.75
N ALA A 168 6.17 -2.10 2.99
CA ALA A 168 5.23 -1.29 2.23
C ALA A 168 4.01 -0.90 3.08
N ASP A 169 2.81 -0.87 2.49
CA ASP A 169 1.56 -0.53 3.18
C ASP A 169 0.84 -1.75 3.77
N SER A 170 1.60 -2.79 4.15
CA SER A 170 1.02 -3.99 4.77
C SER A 170 0.62 -3.78 6.23
N PHE A 171 1.22 -2.80 6.91
CA PHE A 171 0.78 -2.35 8.22
C PHE A 171 1.07 -0.86 8.39
N PHE A 172 0.28 -0.22 9.25
CA PHE A 172 0.42 1.20 9.52
C PHE A 172 0.82 1.46 10.97
N GLY A 173 1.56 2.55 11.18
CA GLY A 173 1.80 3.10 12.51
C GLY A 173 0.51 3.52 13.21
N GLU A 174 0.55 3.59 14.53
CA GLU A 174 -0.66 3.77 15.35
C GLU A 174 -1.41 5.08 15.03
N GLU A 175 -0.68 6.18 14.82
CA GLU A 175 -1.29 7.47 14.49
C GLU A 175 -1.96 7.45 13.10
N THR A 176 -1.38 6.72 12.15
CA THR A 176 -1.97 6.50 10.82
C THR A 176 -3.26 5.71 10.93
N LEU A 177 -3.30 4.63 11.71
CA LEU A 177 -4.53 3.85 11.94
C LEU A 177 -5.64 4.69 12.58
N LYS A 178 -5.32 5.50 13.60
CA LYS A 178 -6.29 6.38 14.26
C LYS A 178 -6.84 7.44 13.30
N LYS A 179 -5.98 7.98 12.45
CA LYS A 179 -6.35 9.00 11.45
C LYS A 179 -7.21 8.39 10.33
N HIS A 180 -6.81 7.25 9.79
CA HIS A 180 -7.46 6.56 8.68
C HIS A 180 -8.34 5.43 9.20
N LYS A 181 -9.47 5.81 9.80
CA LYS A 181 -10.37 4.90 10.54
C LYS A 181 -10.87 3.71 9.71
N LEU A 182 -11.04 3.91 8.41
CA LEU A 182 -11.27 2.87 7.41
C LEU A 182 -10.06 2.88 6.44
N PRO A 183 -9.01 2.06 6.69
CA PRO A 183 -7.85 1.99 5.82
C PRO A 183 -8.22 1.50 4.42
N PHE A 184 -7.57 2.04 3.39
CA PHE A 184 -7.71 1.55 2.03
C PHE A 184 -7.13 0.13 1.90
N LEU A 185 -7.85 -0.72 1.19
CA LEU A 185 -7.44 -2.06 0.79
C LEU A 185 -8.34 -2.55 -0.35
N VAL A 186 -7.88 -3.56 -1.09
CA VAL A 186 -8.66 -4.27 -2.11
C VAL A 186 -9.15 -5.64 -1.64
N ASP A 187 -8.49 -6.23 -0.63
CA ASP A 187 -8.86 -7.54 -0.06
C ASP A 187 -8.45 -7.66 1.41
N ALA A 188 -9.42 -7.56 2.31
CA ALA A 188 -9.13 -7.57 3.74
C ALA A 188 -8.67 -8.94 4.27
N HIS A 189 -9.05 -10.04 3.60
CA HIS A 189 -8.62 -11.37 4.02
C HIS A 189 -7.14 -11.56 3.71
N GLU A 190 -6.69 -11.13 2.53
CA GLU A 190 -5.27 -11.10 2.20
C GLU A 190 -4.49 -10.12 3.09
N THR A 191 -5.04 -8.95 3.41
CA THR A 191 -4.41 -8.02 4.38
C THR A 191 -4.16 -8.70 5.73
N LEU A 192 -5.14 -9.43 6.28
CA LEU A 192 -4.99 -10.16 7.53
C LEU A 192 -3.93 -11.28 7.42
N ARG A 193 -3.89 -12.02 6.29
CA ARG A 193 -2.86 -13.04 6.05
C ARG A 193 -1.46 -12.45 5.93
N SER A 194 -1.32 -11.30 5.27
CA SER A 194 -0.06 -10.55 5.16
C SER A 194 0.43 -10.06 6.52
N LEU A 195 -0.48 -9.55 7.37
CA LEU A 195 -0.16 -9.15 8.75
C LEU A 195 0.30 -10.34 9.61
N VAL A 196 -0.38 -11.49 9.52
CA VAL A 196 0.03 -12.72 10.22
C VAL A 196 1.39 -13.21 9.72
N LYS A 197 1.61 -13.21 8.40
CA LYS A 197 2.90 -13.56 7.79
C LYS A 197 4.03 -12.67 8.34
N LEU A 198 3.81 -11.35 8.43
CA LEU A 198 4.80 -10.45 9.02
C LEU A 198 5.04 -10.74 10.50
N LEU A 199 3.99 -11.05 11.27
CA LEU A 199 4.10 -11.40 12.70
C LEU A 199 4.92 -12.67 12.93
N GLU A 200 4.83 -13.64 12.01
CA GLU A 200 5.53 -14.94 12.09
C GLU A 200 6.93 -14.92 11.47
N SER A 201 7.28 -13.88 10.71
CA SER A 201 8.50 -13.85 9.89
C SER A 201 9.82 -13.72 10.66
N GLY A 202 9.81 -13.11 11.86
CA GLY A 202 11.00 -13.04 12.73
C GLY A 202 12.18 -12.24 12.17
N TYR A 203 11.94 -11.28 11.27
CA TYR A 203 12.98 -10.36 10.80
C TYR A 203 13.45 -9.43 11.94
N ARG A 204 14.66 -8.88 11.82
CA ARG A 204 15.29 -8.05 12.87
C ARG A 204 14.70 -6.64 12.97
N GLY A 205 14.07 -6.17 11.91
CA GLY A 205 13.48 -4.83 11.85
C GLY A 205 12.47 -4.69 10.72
N TYR A 206 11.52 -3.78 10.89
CA TYR A 206 10.40 -3.56 10.00
C TYR A 206 10.21 -2.06 9.75
N LEU A 207 10.16 -1.67 8.48
CA LEU A 207 9.83 -0.33 8.03
C LEU A 207 8.49 -0.37 7.28
N PRO A 208 7.39 0.15 7.86
CA PRO A 208 6.15 0.32 7.12
C PRO A 208 6.27 1.51 6.14
N GLY A 209 5.38 1.58 5.16
CA GLY A 209 5.21 2.74 4.30
C GLY A 209 4.82 3.97 5.14
N HIS A 210 3.89 3.84 6.08
CA HIS A 210 3.52 4.94 6.99
C HIS A 210 3.71 4.57 8.46
N GLY A 211 4.65 5.26 9.12
CA GLY A 211 4.90 5.11 10.56
C GLY A 211 6.39 4.96 10.87
N PRO A 212 6.76 4.80 12.14
CA PRO A 212 8.15 4.64 12.52
C PRO A 212 8.70 3.24 12.18
N TYR A 213 10.00 3.16 11.90
CA TYR A 213 10.75 1.91 11.93
C TYR A 213 10.67 1.24 13.31
N THR A 214 10.62 -0.08 13.36
CA THR A 214 10.57 -0.84 14.63
C THR A 214 11.36 -2.14 14.55
N THR A 215 11.99 -2.52 15.67
CA THR A 215 12.60 -3.85 15.90
C THR A 215 11.72 -4.76 16.77
N ALA A 216 10.56 -4.27 17.22
CA ALA A 216 9.58 -4.98 18.03
C ALA A 216 8.18 -4.77 17.42
N PRO A 217 7.86 -5.47 16.31
CA PRO A 217 6.66 -5.23 15.53
C PRO A 217 5.39 -5.85 16.15
N GLU A 218 5.51 -6.73 17.14
CA GLU A 218 4.43 -7.61 17.60
C GLU A 218 3.22 -6.80 18.08
N ALA A 219 3.46 -5.76 18.87
CA ALA A 219 2.42 -4.91 19.40
C ALA A 219 1.69 -4.14 18.29
N ILE A 220 2.41 -3.59 17.31
CA ILE A 220 1.80 -2.79 16.24
C ILE A 220 1.10 -3.66 15.19
N LEU A 221 1.66 -4.83 14.84
CA LEU A 221 1.02 -5.79 13.95
C LEU A 221 -0.26 -6.36 14.57
N THR A 222 -0.22 -6.72 15.86
CA THR A 222 -1.42 -7.17 16.59
C THR A 222 -2.50 -6.09 16.62
N LYS A 223 -2.13 -4.81 16.81
CA LYS A 223 -3.07 -3.68 16.72
C LYS A 223 -3.69 -3.56 15.32
N ASN A 224 -2.91 -3.68 14.25
CA ASN A 224 -3.42 -3.68 12.87
C ASN A 224 -4.42 -4.83 12.65
N ILE A 225 -4.09 -6.05 13.07
CA ILE A 225 -4.97 -7.22 12.98
C ILE A 225 -6.29 -6.98 13.71
N HIS A 226 -6.23 -6.49 14.95
CA HIS A 226 -7.43 -6.17 15.73
C HIS A 226 -8.25 -5.05 15.09
N TRP A 227 -7.61 -4.07 14.44
CA TRP A 227 -8.31 -3.00 13.73
C TRP A 227 -9.15 -3.53 12.58
N HIS A 228 -8.57 -4.37 11.72
CA HIS A 228 -9.29 -4.99 10.60
C HIS A 228 -10.39 -5.93 11.07
N ARG A 229 -10.15 -6.74 12.11
CA ARG A 229 -11.18 -7.61 12.70
C ARG A 229 -12.34 -6.82 13.30
N ARG A 230 -12.07 -5.71 13.98
CA ARG A 230 -13.12 -4.80 14.45
C ARG A 230 -13.96 -4.25 13.29
N LEU A 231 -13.33 -3.91 12.15
CA LEU A 231 -14.06 -3.45 10.97
C LEU A 231 -14.93 -4.55 10.35
N TYR A 232 -14.47 -5.81 10.34
CA TYR A 232 -15.32 -6.96 10.00
C TYR A 232 -16.57 -7.02 10.88
N ASP A 233 -16.40 -6.96 12.20
CA ASP A 233 -17.52 -7.06 13.14
C ASP A 233 -18.53 -5.91 12.95
N VAL A 234 -18.04 -4.68 12.78
CA VAL A 234 -18.90 -3.51 12.51
C VAL A 234 -19.66 -3.67 11.19
N ILE A 235 -19.00 -4.11 10.11
CA ILE A 235 -19.67 -4.29 8.82
C ILE A 235 -20.70 -5.42 8.89
N GLU A 236 -20.38 -6.53 9.55
CA GLU A 236 -21.31 -7.64 9.73
C GLU A 236 -22.54 -7.25 10.57
N GLU A 237 -22.36 -6.44 11.63
CA GLU A 237 -23.45 -5.85 12.40
C GLU A 237 -24.37 -4.99 11.51
N LEU A 238 -23.78 -4.12 10.69
CA LEU A 238 -24.52 -3.27 9.75
C LEU A 238 -25.24 -4.09 8.68
N LEU A 239 -24.83 -5.32 8.42
CA LEU A 239 -25.46 -6.24 7.47
C LEU A 239 -26.43 -7.23 8.13
N ALA A 240 -26.85 -6.97 9.37
CA ALA A 240 -27.94 -7.70 10.01
C ALA A 240 -29.28 -7.57 9.25
N GLU A 241 -29.44 -6.51 8.47
CA GLU A 241 -30.49 -6.38 7.46
C GLU A 241 -29.83 -6.21 6.10
N GLU A 242 -30.55 -6.55 5.03
CA GLU A 242 -30.04 -6.47 3.67
C GLU A 242 -29.87 -5.02 3.22
N ARG A 243 -28.69 -4.71 2.67
CA ARG A 243 -28.33 -3.36 2.23
C ARG A 243 -27.54 -3.39 0.94
N THR A 244 -27.64 -2.31 0.15
CA THR A 244 -26.70 -2.08 -0.95
C THR A 244 -25.33 -1.67 -0.43
N LEU A 245 -24.32 -1.71 -1.31
CA LEU A 245 -22.97 -1.21 -0.99
C LEU A 245 -23.01 0.26 -0.52
N GLU A 246 -23.77 1.11 -1.20
CA GLU A 246 -23.85 2.55 -0.90
C GLU A 246 -24.54 2.82 0.44
N GLN A 247 -25.63 2.10 0.74
CA GLN A 247 -26.31 2.20 2.03
C GLN A 247 -25.39 1.75 3.17
N THR A 248 -24.66 0.64 2.96
CA THR A 248 -23.70 0.13 3.94
C THR A 248 -22.55 1.10 4.15
N LEU A 249 -22.03 1.70 3.08
CA LEU A 249 -20.98 2.72 3.15
C LEU A 249 -21.41 3.94 3.95
N ALA A 250 -22.61 4.46 3.70
CA ALA A 250 -23.13 5.62 4.44
C ALA A 250 -23.21 5.35 5.94
N LEU A 251 -23.77 4.20 6.35
CA LEU A 251 -23.88 3.81 7.76
C LEU A 251 -22.53 3.51 8.40
N LEU A 252 -21.60 2.91 7.65
CA LEU A 252 -20.24 2.66 8.12
C LEU A 252 -19.51 3.98 8.37
N CYS A 253 -19.62 4.94 7.46
CA CYS A 253 -19.04 6.28 7.62
C CYS A 253 -19.64 7.00 8.83
N GLU A 254 -20.96 6.92 9.06
CA GLU A 254 -21.60 7.46 10.26
C GLU A 254 -21.04 6.81 11.53
N ARG A 255 -20.99 5.47 11.58
CA ARG A 255 -20.48 4.71 12.73
C ARG A 255 -19.01 5.02 13.03
N LEU A 256 -18.20 5.24 12.01
CA LEU A 256 -16.79 5.59 12.13
C LEU A 256 -16.56 7.10 12.27
N GLN A 257 -17.60 7.94 12.19
CA GLN A 257 -17.49 9.40 12.16
C GLN A 257 -16.51 9.86 11.07
N ILE A 258 -16.78 9.43 9.84
CA ILE A 258 -16.08 9.80 8.60
C ILE A 258 -17.04 10.66 7.78
N SER A 259 -16.57 11.82 7.29
CA SER A 259 -17.30 12.62 6.31
C SER A 259 -16.67 12.47 4.93
N ILE A 260 -17.50 12.23 3.92
CA ILE A 260 -17.09 12.13 2.51
C ILE A 260 -17.45 13.45 1.82
N GLU A 261 -16.44 14.25 1.50
CA GLU A 261 -16.62 15.62 0.97
C GLU A 261 -16.26 15.76 -0.52
N ASN A 262 -15.78 14.70 -1.16
CA ASN A 262 -15.34 14.73 -2.57
C ASN A 262 -15.35 13.33 -3.20
N ALA A 263 -15.24 13.28 -4.53
CA ALA A 263 -15.28 12.03 -5.29
C ALA A 263 -14.10 11.09 -4.97
N THR A 264 -12.91 11.63 -4.68
CA THR A 264 -11.72 10.84 -4.34
C THR A 264 -11.94 10.04 -3.07
N SER A 265 -12.37 10.68 -1.99
CA SER A 265 -12.67 10.00 -0.74
C SER A 265 -13.79 8.97 -0.92
N TYR A 266 -14.82 9.27 -1.71
CA TYR A 266 -15.92 8.33 -1.96
C TYR A 266 -15.43 7.03 -2.59
N VAL A 267 -14.67 7.11 -3.69
CA VAL A 267 -14.21 5.90 -4.39
C VAL A 267 -13.22 5.09 -3.56
N LEU A 268 -12.37 5.74 -2.76
CA LEU A 268 -11.44 5.06 -1.86
C LEU A 268 -12.18 4.30 -0.75
N TYR A 269 -13.13 4.94 -0.05
CA TYR A 269 -13.89 4.25 1.00
C TYR A 269 -14.85 3.19 0.44
N ARG A 270 -15.44 3.41 -0.73
CA ARG A 270 -16.26 2.40 -1.42
C ARG A 270 -15.43 1.17 -1.78
N THR A 271 -14.22 1.37 -2.29
CA THR A 271 -13.29 0.28 -2.64
C THR A 271 -12.85 -0.46 -1.39
N ALA A 272 -12.46 0.26 -0.33
CA ALA A 272 -12.13 -0.33 0.96
C ALA A 272 -13.28 -1.20 1.49
N LEU A 273 -14.51 -0.68 1.54
CA LEU A 273 -15.70 -1.44 1.95
C LEU A 273 -15.87 -2.72 1.11
N MET A 274 -15.74 -2.63 -0.22
CA MET A 274 -15.80 -3.81 -1.09
C MET A 274 -14.71 -4.84 -0.73
N GLY A 275 -13.48 -4.40 -0.46
CA GLY A 275 -12.41 -5.28 -0.01
C GLY A 275 -12.68 -5.95 1.34
N TYR A 276 -13.36 -5.27 2.27
CA TYR A 276 -13.85 -5.89 3.51
C TYR A 276 -14.96 -6.90 3.25
N LEU A 277 -15.92 -6.60 2.37
CA LEU A 277 -17.00 -7.53 2.00
C LEU A 277 -16.45 -8.80 1.32
N ILE A 278 -15.46 -8.66 0.43
CA ILE A 278 -14.74 -9.80 -0.17
C ILE A 278 -14.11 -10.67 0.92
N GLY A 279 -13.43 -10.04 1.89
CA GLY A 279 -12.81 -10.77 2.98
C GLY A 279 -13.81 -11.51 3.87
N LEU A 280 -14.89 -10.84 4.28
CA LEU A 280 -16.00 -11.47 5.02
C LEU A 280 -16.67 -12.60 4.22
N MET A 281 -16.78 -12.46 2.90
CA MET A 281 -17.36 -13.48 2.02
C MET A 281 -16.45 -14.71 1.93
N LYS A 282 -15.12 -14.54 1.86
CA LYS A 282 -14.14 -15.63 1.92
C LYS A 282 -14.21 -16.38 3.26
N GLU A 283 -14.57 -15.71 4.35
CA GLU A 283 -14.84 -16.31 5.67
C GLU A 283 -16.28 -16.83 5.82
N GLU A 284 -17.09 -16.79 4.76
CA GLU A 284 -18.49 -17.20 4.75
C GLU A 284 -19.40 -16.44 5.74
N ARG A 285 -18.97 -15.27 6.22
CA ARG A 285 -19.70 -14.45 7.19
C ARG A 285 -20.79 -13.59 6.58
N VAL A 286 -20.62 -13.20 5.32
CA VAL A 286 -21.60 -12.44 4.53
C VAL A 286 -21.87 -13.12 3.20
N GLY A 287 -22.99 -12.75 2.57
CA GLY A 287 -23.35 -13.14 1.21
C GLY A 287 -24.06 -12.01 0.50
N TYR A 288 -24.40 -12.26 -0.77
CA TYR A 288 -25.18 -11.31 -1.56
C TYR A 288 -26.22 -12.01 -2.42
N ARG A 289 -27.22 -11.24 -2.85
CA ARG A 289 -28.20 -11.63 -3.86
C ARG A 289 -28.64 -10.42 -4.67
N PHE A 290 -29.33 -10.68 -5.77
CA PHE A 290 -29.95 -9.62 -6.59
C PHE A 290 -31.47 -9.63 -6.41
N ALA A 291 -32.06 -8.48 -6.12
CA ALA A 291 -33.51 -8.30 -6.18
C ALA A 291 -33.88 -6.87 -6.54
N ALA A 292 -34.95 -6.71 -7.31
CA ALA A 292 -35.37 -5.41 -7.87
C ALA A 292 -34.19 -4.65 -8.53
N ASN A 293 -33.30 -5.39 -9.20
CA ASN A 293 -32.06 -4.88 -9.83
C ASN A 293 -31.06 -4.24 -8.85
N GLN A 294 -31.14 -4.55 -7.56
CA GLN A 294 -30.18 -4.12 -6.55
C GLN A 294 -29.25 -5.26 -6.16
N TRP A 295 -27.96 -4.94 -5.98
CA TRP A 295 -26.98 -5.84 -5.39
C TRP A 295 -27.03 -5.68 -3.86
N LEU A 296 -27.67 -6.64 -3.19
CA LEU A 296 -27.94 -6.61 -1.75
C LEU A 296 -26.99 -7.56 -1.03
N TRP A 297 -26.38 -7.06 0.03
CA TRP A 297 -25.50 -7.78 0.93
C TRP A 297 -26.18 -8.01 2.27
N SER A 298 -25.91 -9.14 2.91
CA SER A 298 -26.35 -9.46 4.27
C SER A 298 -25.37 -10.39 4.97
N ARG A 299 -25.37 -10.37 6.30
CA ARG A 299 -24.71 -11.39 7.10
C ARG A 299 -25.35 -12.74 6.83
N LYS A 300 -24.55 -13.80 6.80
CA LYS A 300 -25.11 -15.16 6.81
C LYS A 300 -25.67 -15.43 8.20
N VAL A 301 -26.92 -15.86 8.26
CA VAL A 301 -27.44 -16.45 9.49
C VAL A 301 -26.79 -17.82 9.60
N SER A 302 -26.05 -18.05 10.69
CA SER A 302 -25.56 -19.39 10.98
C SER A 302 -26.77 -20.31 11.09
N ASP A 303 -26.89 -21.27 10.17
CA ASP A 303 -27.78 -22.41 10.36
C ASP A 303 -27.29 -23.12 11.63
N GLN A 304 -27.90 -22.81 12.78
CA GLN A 304 -27.79 -23.69 13.95
C GLN A 304 -28.48 -24.99 13.55
N ARG A 305 -27.69 -25.96 13.08
CA ARG A 305 -28.05 -27.37 13.02
C ARG A 305 -27.39 -28.11 14.16
#